data_AF-A0A8U0I121-F1
#
_entry.id   AF-A0A8U0I121-F1
#
_cell.length_a   1.000
_cell.length_b   1.000
_cell.length_c   1.000
_cell.angle_alpha   90.00
_cell.angle_beta   90.00
_cell.angle_gamma   90.00
#
_symmetry.space_group_name_H-M   'P 1'
#
loop_
_entity.id
_entity.type
_entity.pdbx_description
1 polymer ?
#
loop_
_entity_poly.entity_id
_entity_poly.type
_entity_poly.pdbx_seq_one_letter_code
_entity_poly.pdbx_strand_id
1 'polypeptide(L)'
;MRTIVETLEPEVPYRVRQRLGPSITRIARTFGQPEYRLRDTGYVGTIHQPLDEFTETLEEHGFEWDPLAWYHQPPVGAEPNGSWTYRRSLLADRQIHVILIAHSPEYIDVFAHEEYNWVRHPIKHFRQVGIERKAGSSEVRRWLESHGIKVDAKSRRQRQVTHKVKDFHKYLVSIIR
;
A
#
# COMPACT_ATOMS: atom_id res chain seq x y z
N MET A 1 22.72 -3.40 9.06
CA MET A 1 21.59 -2.63 8.52
C MET A 1 21.11 -3.34 7.28
N ARG A 2 19.90 -3.91 7.31
CA ARG A 2 19.24 -4.39 6.09
C ARG A 2 18.91 -3.16 5.24
N THR A 3 19.07 -3.26 3.92
CA THR A 3 18.63 -2.22 2.99
C THR A 3 17.11 -2.11 3.02
N ILE A 4 16.53 -0.93 2.72
CA ILE A 4 15.06 -0.76 2.66
C ILE A 4 14.43 -1.88 1.82
N VAL A 5 15.08 -2.28 0.71
CA VAL A 5 14.68 -3.37 -0.19
C VAL A 5 14.65 -4.74 0.52
N GLU A 6 15.66 -5.07 1.33
CA GLU A 6 15.67 -6.29 2.16
C GLU A 6 14.62 -6.26 3.27
N THR A 7 14.18 -5.07 3.70
CA THR A 7 13.07 -4.89 4.64
C THR A 7 11.68 -4.98 3.98
N LEU A 8 11.59 -4.76 2.66
CA LEU A 8 10.34 -4.88 1.89
C LEU A 8 9.96 -6.32 1.56
N GLU A 9 10.92 -7.24 1.59
CA GLU A 9 10.66 -8.64 1.36
C GLU A 9 10.11 -9.22 2.66
N PRO A 10 8.81 -9.55 2.78
CA PRO A 10 8.44 -10.50 3.82
C PRO A 10 9.33 -11.73 3.61
N GLU A 11 9.69 -12.44 4.67
CA GLU A 11 10.46 -13.70 4.56
C GLU A 11 9.63 -14.83 3.90
N VAL A 12 8.85 -14.51 2.87
CA VAL A 12 8.24 -15.45 1.95
C VAL A 12 9.37 -16.08 1.15
N PRO A 13 9.66 -17.37 1.34
CA PRO A 13 10.80 -18.00 0.70
C PRO A 13 10.70 -17.81 -0.81
N TYR A 14 11.80 -17.44 -1.47
CA TYR A 14 11.90 -17.25 -2.92
C TYR A 14 11.19 -18.34 -3.75
N ARG A 15 11.18 -19.58 -3.23
CA ARG A 15 10.48 -20.74 -3.80
C ARG A 15 8.95 -20.59 -3.86
N VAL A 16 8.33 -19.93 -2.89
CA VAL A 16 6.88 -19.65 -2.86
C VAL A 16 6.54 -18.63 -3.95
N ARG A 17 7.35 -17.58 -4.11
CA ARG A 17 7.23 -16.58 -5.18
C ARG A 17 7.35 -17.21 -6.56
N GLN A 18 8.35 -18.07 -6.77
CA GLN A 18 8.52 -18.81 -8.04
C GLN A 18 7.35 -19.76 -8.33
N ARG A 19 6.77 -20.40 -7.31
CA ARG A 19 5.71 -21.40 -7.47
C ARG A 19 4.34 -20.78 -7.71
N LEU A 20 4.00 -19.71 -6.99
CA LEU A 20 2.68 -19.10 -7.02
C LEU A 20 2.60 -17.89 -7.97
N GLY A 21 3.70 -17.16 -8.14
CA GLY A 21 3.77 -15.97 -8.99
C GLY A 21 3.27 -16.17 -10.42
N PRO A 22 3.66 -17.23 -11.15
CA PRO A 22 3.17 -17.46 -12.52
C PRO A 22 1.65 -17.68 -12.59
N SER A 23 1.09 -18.42 -11.63
CA SER A 23 -0.35 -18.71 -11.56
C SER A 23 -1.16 -17.47 -11.23
N ILE A 24 -0.71 -16.70 -10.24
CA ILE A 24 -1.32 -15.43 -9.87
C ILE A 24 -1.25 -14.45 -11.06
N THR A 25 -0.11 -14.41 -11.78
CA THR A 25 0.08 -13.54 -12.96
C THR A 25 -0.93 -13.88 -14.03
N ARG A 26 -1.11 -15.17 -14.29
CA ARG A 26 -2.04 -15.68 -15.28
C ARG A 26 -3.47 -15.31 -14.91
N ILE A 27 -3.86 -15.50 -13.65
CA ILE A 27 -5.21 -15.17 -13.16
C ILE A 27 -5.45 -13.65 -13.30
N ALA A 28 -4.54 -12.81 -12.82
CA ALA A 28 -4.65 -11.35 -12.94
C ALA A 28 -4.83 -10.94 -14.41
N ARG A 29 -3.93 -11.38 -15.31
CA ARG A 29 -4.01 -11.08 -16.75
C ARG A 29 -5.31 -11.57 -17.41
N THR A 30 -5.87 -12.68 -16.93
CA THR A 30 -7.12 -13.24 -17.46
C THR A 30 -8.33 -12.42 -17.05
N PHE A 31 -8.32 -11.81 -15.86
CA PHE A 31 -9.50 -11.18 -15.28
C PHE A 31 -9.47 -9.64 -15.22
N GLY A 32 -8.37 -9.00 -15.62
CA GLY A 32 -8.30 -7.55 -15.85
C GLY A 32 -6.91 -6.95 -15.61
N GLN A 33 -6.60 -5.79 -16.21
CA GLN A 33 -5.36 -5.09 -15.91
C GLN A 33 -5.43 -4.42 -14.53
N PRO A 34 -4.56 -4.77 -13.58
CA PRO A 34 -4.53 -4.21 -12.25
C PRO A 34 -3.70 -2.92 -12.24
N GLU A 35 -4.01 -1.95 -13.11
CA GLU A 35 -3.50 -0.59 -12.90
C GLU A 35 -4.16 -0.04 -11.64
N TYR A 36 -3.53 -0.34 -10.51
CA TYR A 36 -3.95 0.13 -9.22
C TYR A 36 -3.41 1.54 -9.05
N ARG A 37 -4.27 2.54 -9.33
CA ARG A 37 -3.93 3.94 -9.06
C ARG A 37 -4.27 4.28 -7.62
N LEU A 38 -3.24 4.59 -6.83
CA LEU A 38 -3.41 5.12 -5.48
C LEU A 38 -4.11 6.48 -5.55
N ARG A 39 -5.27 6.58 -4.91
CA ARG A 39 -6.06 7.81 -4.83
C ARG A 39 -5.94 8.42 -3.44
N ASP A 40 -5.93 9.74 -3.36
CA ASP A 40 -5.86 10.46 -2.07
C ASP A 40 -7.04 10.12 -1.14
N THR A 41 -8.18 9.67 -1.68
CA THR A 41 -9.32 9.19 -0.87
C THR A 41 -9.04 7.90 -0.11
N GLY A 42 -8.01 7.15 -0.52
CA GLY A 42 -7.51 5.98 0.20
C GLY A 42 -6.36 6.32 1.13
N TYR A 43 -5.92 7.58 1.19
CA TYR A 43 -4.79 7.96 2.03
C TYR A 43 -5.17 7.91 3.52
N VAL A 44 -4.41 7.12 4.28
CA VAL A 44 -4.55 7.00 5.73
C VAL A 44 -3.68 8.06 6.40
N GLY A 45 -2.42 8.15 6.01
CA GLY A 45 -1.46 9.15 6.47
C GLY A 45 -0.01 8.68 6.35
N THR A 46 0.91 9.52 6.80
CA THR A 46 2.31 9.12 6.97
C THR A 46 2.52 8.63 8.40
N ILE A 47 3.22 7.51 8.54
CA ILE A 47 3.72 7.03 9.82
C ILE A 47 5.24 7.25 9.82
N HIS A 48 5.76 7.74 10.95
CA HIS A 48 7.18 7.98 11.18
C HIS A 48 7.78 6.82 11.96
N GLN A 49 7.85 5.65 11.31
CA GLN A 49 8.52 4.47 11.84
C GLN A 49 9.10 3.64 10.69
N PRO A 50 10.08 2.77 10.97
CA PRO A 50 10.61 1.81 10.01
C PRO A 50 9.55 0.86 9.46
N LEU A 51 9.78 0.38 8.23
CA LEU A 51 8.81 -0.48 7.55
C LEU A 51 8.66 -1.83 8.23
N ASP A 52 9.75 -2.48 8.59
CA ASP A 52 9.75 -3.75 9.33
C ASP A 52 8.90 -3.65 10.59
N GLU A 53 9.18 -2.65 11.44
CA GLU A 53 8.43 -2.43 12.68
C GLU A 53 6.93 -2.27 12.41
N PHE A 54 6.55 -1.53 11.35
CA PHE A 54 5.15 -1.38 11.02
C PHE A 54 4.51 -2.66 10.49
N THR A 55 5.24 -3.43 9.68
CA THR A 55 4.73 -4.68 9.11
C THR A 55 4.58 -5.77 10.16
N GLU A 56 5.51 -5.84 11.12
CA GLU A 56 5.39 -6.70 12.30
C GLU A 56 4.14 -6.34 13.11
N THR A 57 3.93 -5.04 13.36
CA THR A 57 2.71 -4.56 14.03
C THR A 57 1.43 -4.97 13.28
N LEU A 58 1.43 -4.88 11.95
CA LEU A 58 0.28 -5.33 11.15
C LEU A 58 0.03 -6.84 11.34
N GLU A 59 1.08 -7.65 11.25
CA GLU A 59 1.02 -9.11 11.39
C GLU A 59 0.56 -9.56 12.77
N GLU A 60 1.10 -8.96 13.83
CA GLU A 60 0.69 -9.20 15.23
C GLU A 60 -0.82 -8.96 15.45
N HIS A 61 -1.40 -8.05 14.68
CA HIS A 61 -2.81 -7.69 14.76
C HIS A 61 -3.69 -8.36 13.68
N GLY A 62 -3.16 -9.40 13.03
CA GLY A 62 -3.92 -10.29 12.15
C GLY A 62 -4.09 -9.77 10.71
N PHE A 63 -3.32 -8.77 10.30
CA PHE A 63 -3.16 -8.48 8.88
C PHE A 63 -2.21 -9.51 8.28
N GLU A 64 -2.61 -10.07 7.15
CA GLU A 64 -1.78 -11.01 6.40
C GLU A 64 -1.19 -10.33 5.18
N TRP A 65 0.07 -10.61 4.89
CA TRP A 65 0.72 -10.14 3.68
C TRP A 65 -0.06 -10.58 2.42
N ASP A 66 -0.24 -9.67 1.46
CA ASP A 66 -0.99 -9.92 0.23
C ASP A 66 -0.07 -10.32 -0.94
N PRO A 67 -0.17 -11.56 -1.44
CA PRO A 67 0.59 -12.05 -2.60
C PRO A 67 0.43 -11.23 -3.88
N LEU A 68 -0.68 -10.51 -4.03
CA LEU A 68 -0.91 -9.66 -5.19
C LEU A 68 -0.01 -8.42 -5.21
N ALA A 69 0.60 -8.05 -4.08
CA ALA A 69 1.58 -6.96 -3.99
C ALA A 69 2.82 -7.20 -4.87
N TRP A 70 3.15 -8.45 -5.19
CA TRP A 70 4.33 -8.80 -6.01
C TRP A 70 4.30 -8.20 -7.43
N TYR A 71 3.15 -7.74 -7.93
CA TYR A 71 3.05 -7.10 -9.24
C TYR A 71 3.44 -5.63 -9.24
N HIS A 72 3.62 -5.05 -8.07
CA HIS A 72 3.66 -3.61 -7.92
C HIS A 72 4.88 -3.15 -7.12
N GLN A 73 6.07 -3.73 -7.33
CA GLN A 73 7.29 -3.36 -6.60
C GLN A 73 8.23 -2.47 -7.43
N PRO A 74 8.26 -1.15 -7.23
CA PRO A 74 9.21 -0.25 -7.87
C PRO A 74 10.31 0.19 -6.87
N PRO A 75 11.25 1.06 -7.29
CA PRO A 75 12.24 1.64 -6.38
C PRO A 75 11.60 2.39 -5.19
N VAL A 76 12.38 2.61 -4.13
CA VAL A 76 11.97 3.44 -2.97
C VAL A 76 11.44 4.80 -3.43
N GLY A 77 10.30 5.22 -2.90
CA GLY A 77 9.60 6.45 -3.34
C GLY A 77 8.74 6.29 -4.60
N ALA A 78 8.60 5.07 -5.15
CA ALA A 78 7.62 4.75 -6.19
C ALA A 78 6.50 3.81 -5.67
N GLU A 79 5.39 3.70 -6.41
CA GLU A 79 4.19 2.94 -6.05
C GLU A 79 4.34 1.40 -6.14
N PRO A 80 3.73 0.63 -5.23
CA PRO A 80 3.93 0.44 -3.78
C PRO A 80 5.07 -0.50 -3.30
N ASN A 81 5.45 -0.40 -2.03
CA ASN A 81 6.49 -1.25 -1.43
C ASN A 81 5.97 -2.60 -0.89
N GLY A 82 4.66 -2.73 -0.70
CA GLY A 82 3.99 -3.95 -0.28
C GLY A 82 2.52 -3.69 0.07
N SER A 83 1.73 -4.75 0.24
CA SER A 83 0.37 -4.62 0.77
C SER A 83 -0.01 -5.78 1.69
N TRP A 84 -0.89 -5.49 2.63
CA TRP A 84 -1.41 -6.40 3.66
C TRP A 84 -2.93 -6.37 3.62
N THR A 85 -3.56 -7.47 4.01
CA THR A 85 -5.02 -7.60 4.06
C THR A 85 -5.48 -8.04 5.44
N TYR A 86 -6.55 -7.43 5.93
CA TYR A 86 -7.26 -7.90 7.11
C TYR A 86 -8.65 -8.39 6.72
N ARG A 87 -9.01 -9.57 7.22
CA ARG A 87 -10.33 -10.19 7.00
C ARG A 87 -10.73 -11.02 8.22
N ARG A 88 -12.02 -10.98 8.55
CA ARG A 88 -12.56 -11.71 9.71
C ARG A 88 -12.48 -13.24 9.57
N SER A 89 -12.43 -13.74 8.34
CA SER A 89 -12.25 -15.14 8.02
C SER A 89 -11.70 -15.31 6.60
N LEU A 90 -11.11 -16.47 6.29
CA LEU A 90 -10.53 -16.77 4.98
C LEU A 90 -11.51 -16.52 3.81
N LEU A 91 -12.80 -16.78 4.03
CA LEU A 91 -13.87 -16.63 3.05
C LEU A 91 -14.83 -15.49 3.41
N ALA A 92 -14.38 -14.45 4.12
CA ALA A 92 -15.16 -13.23 4.27
C ALA A 92 -15.46 -12.61 2.89
N ASP A 93 -16.63 -11.98 2.71
CA ASP A 93 -16.96 -11.31 1.44
C ASP A 93 -16.04 -10.12 1.16
N ARG A 94 -15.64 -9.41 2.22
CA ARG A 94 -14.88 -8.17 2.19
C ARG A 94 -13.57 -8.31 2.95
N GLN A 95 -12.59 -7.51 2.55
CA GLN A 95 -11.31 -7.37 3.23
C GLN A 95 -10.89 -5.90 3.25
N ILE A 96 -10.15 -5.52 4.28
CA ILE A 96 -9.40 -4.26 4.30
C ILE A 96 -8.05 -4.53 3.64
N HIS A 97 -7.72 -3.76 2.62
CA HIS A 97 -6.44 -3.80 1.93
C HIS A 97 -5.64 -2.57 2.32
N VAL A 98 -4.44 -2.78 2.84
CA VAL A 98 -3.49 -1.75 3.26
C VAL A 98 -2.29 -1.80 2.32
N ILE A 99 -1.92 -0.65 1.77
CA ILE A 99 -0.81 -0.52 0.83
C ILE A 99 0.21 0.44 1.44
N LEU A 100 1.47 0.01 1.46
CA LEU A 100 2.57 0.76 2.08
C LEU A 100 3.50 1.31 1.01
N ILE A 101 3.91 2.57 1.18
CA ILE A 101 4.93 3.22 0.37
C ILE A 101 6.00 3.78 1.30
N ALA A 102 7.14 3.11 1.37
CA ALA A 102 8.33 3.60 2.05
C ALA A 102 9.03 4.64 1.16
N HIS A 103 9.29 5.81 1.74
CA HIS A 103 10.03 6.87 1.07
C HIS A 103 11.43 7.08 1.67
N SER A 104 11.65 6.59 2.88
CA SER A 104 12.96 6.46 3.53
C SER A 104 12.91 5.30 4.55
N PRO A 105 14.03 4.99 5.25
CA PRO A 105 14.02 4.03 6.34
C PRO A 105 13.14 4.43 7.53
N GLU A 106 12.63 5.67 7.58
CA GLU A 106 12.01 6.26 8.77
C GLU A 106 10.57 6.71 8.54
N TYR A 107 10.07 6.71 7.29
CA TYR A 107 8.69 7.10 7.04
C TYR A 107 8.02 6.39 5.87
N ILE A 108 6.73 6.11 6.10
CA ILE A 108 5.89 5.29 5.24
C ILE A 108 4.58 6.03 5.00
N ASP A 109 4.18 6.18 3.74
CA ASP A 109 2.82 6.55 3.39
C ASP A 109 1.93 5.30 3.38
N VAL A 110 0.82 5.39 4.10
CA VAL A 110 -0.16 4.32 4.22
C VAL A 110 -1.41 4.67 3.43
N PHE A 111 -1.83 3.74 2.59
CA PHE A 111 -3.10 3.76 1.88
C PHE A 111 -3.95 2.58 2.31
N ALA A 112 -5.27 2.75 2.30
CA ALA A 112 -6.16 1.64 2.51
C ALA A 112 -7.50 1.82 1.81
N HIS A 113 -8.13 0.69 1.52
CA HIS A 113 -9.50 0.60 1.04
C HIS A 113 -10.12 -0.71 1.47
N GLU A 114 -11.45 -0.75 1.49
CA GLU A 114 -12.17 -2.01 1.62
C GLU A 114 -12.55 -2.51 0.21
N GLU A 115 -12.37 -3.80 -0.03
CA GLU A 115 -12.62 -4.44 -1.32
C GLU A 115 -13.17 -5.85 -1.15
N TYR A 116 -13.55 -6.48 -2.25
CA TYR A 116 -13.90 -7.89 -2.23
C TYR A 116 -12.66 -8.75 -1.98
N ASN A 117 -12.80 -9.75 -1.13
CA ASN A 117 -11.78 -10.76 -0.86
C ASN A 117 -11.47 -11.54 -2.14
N TRP A 118 -10.22 -11.54 -2.58
CA TRP A 118 -9.80 -12.19 -3.81
C TRP A 118 -9.93 -13.73 -3.74
N VAL A 119 -9.85 -14.33 -2.56
CA VAL A 119 -10.00 -15.78 -2.36
C VAL A 119 -11.44 -16.22 -2.65
N ARG A 120 -12.43 -15.45 -2.18
CA ARG A 120 -13.86 -15.77 -2.34
C ARG A 120 -14.45 -15.19 -3.62
N HIS A 121 -14.03 -13.99 -4.01
CA HIS A 121 -14.60 -13.22 -5.12
C HIS A 121 -13.50 -12.72 -6.08
N PRO A 122 -12.68 -13.61 -6.67
CA PRO A 122 -11.52 -13.22 -7.49
C PRO A 122 -11.91 -12.30 -8.65
N ILE A 123 -13.01 -12.60 -9.35
CA ILE A 123 -13.48 -11.79 -10.48
C ILE A 123 -13.87 -10.37 -10.04
N LYS A 124 -14.58 -10.22 -8.92
CA LYS A 124 -14.99 -8.89 -8.41
C LYS A 124 -13.80 -8.08 -7.95
N HIS A 125 -12.84 -8.75 -7.30
CA HIS A 125 -11.59 -8.15 -6.85
C HIS A 125 -10.76 -7.63 -8.04
N PHE A 126 -10.45 -8.46 -9.03
CA PHE A 126 -9.67 -8.03 -10.20
C PHE A 126 -10.38 -6.98 -11.06
N ARG A 127 -11.71 -7.00 -11.11
CA ARG A 127 -12.52 -5.95 -11.75
C ARG A 127 -12.69 -4.70 -10.90
N GLN A 128 -12.09 -4.64 -9.71
CA GLN A 128 -12.14 -3.50 -8.80
C GLN A 128 -13.57 -3.06 -8.44
N VAL A 129 -14.50 -4.02 -8.35
CA VAL A 129 -15.91 -3.74 -8.05
C VAL A 129 -16.05 -3.34 -6.58
N GLY A 130 -16.76 -2.24 -6.31
CA GLY A 130 -17.10 -1.85 -4.93
C GLY A 130 -15.89 -1.54 -4.03
N ILE A 131 -14.83 -0.93 -4.58
CA ILE A 131 -13.69 -0.47 -3.76
C ILE A 131 -14.10 0.77 -2.96
N GLU A 132 -14.18 0.62 -1.65
CA GLU A 132 -14.56 1.66 -0.70
C GLU A 132 -13.32 2.30 -0.05
N ARG A 133 -12.72 3.25 -0.76
CA ARG A 133 -11.46 3.91 -0.34
C ARG A 133 -11.61 4.76 0.91
N LYS A 134 -12.69 5.55 0.99
CA LYS A 134 -12.93 6.45 2.12
C LYS A 134 -13.26 5.65 3.39
N ALA A 135 -14.10 4.62 3.27
CA ALA A 135 -14.45 3.76 4.38
C ALA A 135 -13.22 3.02 4.90
N GLY A 136 -12.49 2.32 4.02
CA GLY A 136 -11.29 1.57 4.39
C GLY A 136 -10.20 2.46 4.98
N SER A 137 -9.89 3.61 4.38
CA SER A 137 -8.88 4.53 4.95
C SER A 137 -9.29 5.11 6.31
N SER A 138 -10.58 5.37 6.51
CA SER A 138 -11.09 5.83 7.82
C SER A 138 -11.05 4.73 8.87
N GLU A 139 -11.31 3.48 8.48
CA GLU A 139 -11.23 2.32 9.36
C GLU A 139 -9.80 2.04 9.81
N VAL A 140 -8.86 2.01 8.87
CA VAL A 140 -7.44 1.83 9.21
C VAL A 140 -6.91 3.00 10.03
N ARG A 141 -7.35 4.24 9.78
CA ARG A 141 -6.97 5.37 10.63
C ARG A 141 -7.44 5.18 12.08
N ARG A 142 -8.70 4.79 12.29
CA ARG A 142 -9.22 4.50 13.63
C ARG A 142 -8.47 3.35 14.30
N TRP A 143 -8.12 2.32 13.53
CA TRP A 143 -7.31 1.20 14.01
C TRP A 143 -5.91 1.67 14.45
N LEU A 144 -5.23 2.48 13.65
CA LEU A 144 -3.92 3.05 14.03
C LEU A 144 -4.02 3.89 15.32
N GLU A 145 -5.03 4.76 15.39
CA GLU A 145 -5.29 5.59 16.57
C GLU A 145 -5.57 4.75 17.82
N SER A 146 -6.36 3.67 17.71
CA SER A 146 -6.65 2.79 18.85
C SER A 146 -5.45 2.01 19.36
N HIS A 147 -4.43 1.80 18.51
CA HIS A 147 -3.17 1.14 18.86
C HIS A 147 -2.05 2.14 19.20
N GLY A 148 -2.38 3.43 19.35
CA GLY A 148 -1.41 4.46 19.73
C GLY A 148 -0.41 4.84 18.64
N ILE A 149 -0.64 4.42 17.39
CA ILE A 149 0.24 4.70 16.26
C ILE A 149 -0.05 6.10 15.74
N LYS A 150 0.94 6.99 15.80
CA LYS A 150 0.80 8.37 15.35
C LYS A 150 0.80 8.44 13.84
N VAL A 151 -0.19 9.17 13.29
CA VAL A 151 -0.38 9.32 11.85
C VAL A 151 -0.44 10.80 11.50
N ASP A 152 0.40 11.24 10.56
CA ASP A 152 0.26 12.56 9.92
C ASP A 152 -0.60 12.44 8.66
N ALA A 153 -1.87 12.84 8.76
CA ALA A 153 -2.80 12.81 7.64
C ALA A 153 -2.59 13.94 6.60
N LYS A 154 -1.75 14.94 6.88
CA LYS A 154 -1.55 16.15 6.04
C LYS A 154 -0.22 16.17 5.31
N SER A 155 0.76 15.42 5.78
CA SER A 155 2.12 15.32 5.24
C SER A 155 2.17 15.18 3.70
N ARG A 156 1.39 14.28 3.08
CA ARG A 156 1.37 14.08 1.62
C ARG A 156 0.93 15.34 0.87
N ARG A 157 -0.11 16.03 1.37
CA ARG A 157 -0.56 17.30 0.77
C ARG A 157 0.50 18.39 0.93
N GLN A 158 1.13 18.49 2.09
CA GLN A 158 2.21 19.45 2.33
C GLN A 158 3.42 19.20 1.41
N ARG A 159 3.79 17.93 1.18
CA ARG A 159 4.85 17.55 0.23
C ARG A 159 4.47 17.91 -1.21
N GLN A 160 3.24 17.62 -1.64
CA GLN A 160 2.76 18.00 -2.97
C GLN A 160 2.79 19.52 -3.20
N VAL A 161 2.37 20.31 -2.21
CA VAL A 161 2.44 21.79 -2.29
C VAL A 161 3.89 22.25 -2.39
N THR A 162 4.76 21.74 -1.52
CA THR A 162 6.20 22.08 -1.52
C THR A 162 6.86 21.76 -2.86
N HIS A 163 6.55 20.60 -3.46
CA HIS A 163 7.07 20.22 -4.77
C HIS A 163 6.60 21.19 -5.86
N LYS A 164 5.29 21.51 -5.92
CA LYS A 164 4.77 22.47 -6.90
C LYS A 164 5.40 23.85 -6.78
N VAL A 165 5.65 24.33 -5.56
CA VAL A 165 6.33 25.61 -5.32
C VAL A 165 7.77 25.56 -5.85
N LYS A 166 8.51 24.48 -5.59
CA LYS A 166 9.87 24.29 -6.12
C LYS A 166 9.90 24.23 -7.64
N ASP A 167 8.96 23.51 -8.25
CA ASP A 167 8.87 23.39 -9.71
C ASP A 167 8.52 24.72 -10.36
N PHE A 168 7.59 25.48 -9.76
CA PHE A 168 7.27 26.83 -10.21
C PHE A 168 8.46 27.79 -10.10
N HIS A 169 9.22 27.70 -9.00
CA HIS A 169 10.45 28.48 -8.86
C HIS A 169 11.49 28.14 -9.93
N LYS A 170 11.72 26.84 -10.20
CA LYS A 170 12.62 26.39 -11.27
C LYS A 170 12.17 26.90 -12.64
N TYR A 171 10.87 26.84 -12.91
CA TYR A 171 10.29 27.36 -14.16
C TYR A 171 10.52 28.87 -14.32
N LEU A 172 10.25 29.66 -13.27
CA LEU A 172 10.52 31.10 -13.30
C LEU A 172 12.01 31.42 -13.53
N VAL A 173 12.91 30.72 -12.86
CA VAL A 173 14.36 30.87 -13.06
C VAL A 173 14.77 30.51 -14.49
N SER A 174 14.10 29.53 -15.11
CA SER A 174 14.36 29.11 -16.50
C SER A 174 13.86 30.10 -17.55
N ILE A 175 12.93 30.99 -17.20
CA ILE A 175 12.43 32.05 -18.10
C ILE A 175 13.31 33.30 -18.04
N ILE A 176 13.97 33.53 -16.91
CA ILE A 176 14.80 34.73 -16.66
C ILE A 176 16.24 34.53 -17.17
N ARG A 177 16.63 33.31 -17.53
CA ARG A 177 17.90 32.96 -18.19
C ARG A 177 17.70 32.74 -19.68
#